data_AF-A0A1N6LZY4-F1
#
_entry.id   AF-A0A1N6LZY4-F1
#
_cell.length_a   1.000
_cell.length_b   1.000
_cell.length_c   1.000
_cell.angle_alpha   90.00
_cell.angle_beta   90.00
_cell.angle_gamma   90.00
#
_symmetry.space_group_name_H-M   'P 1'
#
loop_
_entity.id
_entity.type
_entity.pdbx_description
1 polymer ?
#
loop_
_entity_poly.entity_id
_entity_poly.type
_entity_poly.pdbx_seq_one_letter_code
_entity_poly.pdbx_strand_id
1 'polypeptide(L)'
;MKKIMINLLLTFPLILFVYIWIVFVFEININVGFIPEFIGVLMIFFGTPLLFLVGSIYTFYKKNWYWFGIYMLLGGFPVATYFILSIIHSYF
;
A
#
# COMPACT_ATOMS: atom_id res chain seq x y z
N MET A 1 25.95 -3.27 1.02
CA MET A 1 25.14 -3.35 -0.23
C MET A 1 23.81 -4.08 -0.04
N LYS A 2 23.77 -5.32 0.48
CA LYS A 2 22.53 -6.11 0.61
C LYS A 2 21.39 -5.44 1.40
N LYS A 3 21.71 -4.73 2.50
CA LYS A 3 20.72 -4.04 3.34
C LYS A 3 20.07 -2.83 2.64
N ILE A 4 20.85 -2.08 1.85
CA ILE A 4 20.35 -0.93 1.08
C ILE A 4 19.41 -1.40 -0.03
N MET A 5 19.75 -2.49 -0.72
CA MET A 5 18.87 -3.08 -1.74
C MET A 5 17.54 -3.54 -1.16
N ILE A 6 17.55 -4.18 0.02
CA ILE A 6 16.31 -4.60 0.70
C ILE A 6 15.47 -3.37 1.07
N ASN A 7 16.08 -2.33 1.62
CA ASN A 7 15.36 -1.10 1.93
C ASN A 7 14.75 -0.48 0.67
N LEU A 8 15.49 -0.37 -0.43
CA LEU A 8 14.95 0.14 -1.70
C LEU A 8 13.77 -0.70 -2.21
N LEU A 9 13.88 -2.03 -2.13
CA LEU A 9 12.82 -2.95 -2.54
C LEU A 9 11.55 -2.80 -1.68
N LEU A 10 11.69 -2.55 -0.37
CA LEU A 10 10.56 -2.35 0.54
C LEU A 10 9.94 -0.96 0.41
N THR A 11 10.73 0.05 0.04
CA THR A 11 10.20 1.40 -0.20
C THR A 11 9.35 1.47 -1.48
N PHE A 12 9.67 0.66 -2.50
CA PHE A 12 8.97 0.70 -3.78
C PHE A 12 7.45 0.46 -3.67
N PRO A 13 6.95 -0.58 -2.96
CA PRO A 13 5.53 -0.77 -2.69
C PRO A 13 4.87 0.42 -1.97
N LEU A 14 5.61 1.07 -1.05
CA LEU A 14 5.09 2.21 -0.29
C LEU A 14 4.93 3.44 -1.17
N ILE A 15 5.90 3.72 -2.04
CA ILE A 15 5.84 4.82 -3.00
C ILE A 15 4.68 4.60 -3.97
N LEU A 16 4.54 3.39 -4.50
CA LEU A 16 3.42 3.05 -5.38
C LEU A 16 2.07 3.25 -4.69
N PHE A 17 1.95 2.81 -3.44
CA PHE A 17 0.73 3.02 -2.65
C PHE A 17 0.39 4.50 -2.50
N VAL A 18 1.36 5.32 -2.09
CA VAL A 18 1.17 6.77 -1.93
C VAL A 18 0.81 7.43 -3.27
N TYR A 19 1.53 7.09 -4.34
CA TYR A 19 1.27 7.62 -5.68
C TYR A 19 -0.16 7.33 -6.14
N ILE A 20 -0.60 6.08 -6.03
CA ILE A 20 -1.94 5.66 -6.43
C ILE A 20 -3.01 6.39 -5.62
N TRP A 21 -2.83 6.52 -4.31
CA TRP A 21 -3.77 7.26 -3.47
C TRP A 21 -3.85 8.75 -3.84
N ILE A 22 -2.71 9.39 -4.10
CA ILE A 22 -2.69 10.80 -4.51
C ILE A 22 -3.42 11.00 -5.84
N VAL A 23 -3.14 10.15 -6.83
CA VAL A 23 -3.73 10.29 -8.18
C VAL A 23 -5.20 9.92 -8.22
N PHE A 24 -5.59 8.78 -7.62
CA PHE A 24 -6.92 8.21 -7.82
C PHE A 24 -7.89 8.41 -6.66
N VAL A 25 -7.41 8.58 -5.42
CA VAL A 25 -8.27 8.80 -4.25
C VAL A 25 -8.42 10.29 -3.96
N PHE A 26 -7.33 11.04 -4.04
CA PHE A 26 -7.33 12.49 -3.83
C PHE A 26 -7.51 13.29 -5.12
N GLU A 27 -7.57 12.62 -6.28
CA GLU A 27 -7.72 13.23 -7.62
C GLU A 27 -6.70 14.34 -7.90
N ILE A 28 -5.52 14.27 -7.26
CA ILE A 28 -4.44 15.23 -7.48
C ILE A 28 -3.76 14.83 -8.78
N ASN A 29 -3.93 15.67 -9.79
CA ASN A 29 -3.35 15.45 -11.11
C ASN A 29 -1.83 15.70 -11.08
N ILE A 30 -1.08 14.68 -10.67
CA ILE A 30 0.35 14.61 -10.88
C ILE A 30 0.52 14.31 -12.36
N ASN A 31 0.97 15.29 -13.15
CA ASN A 31 1.08 15.20 -14.61
C ASN A 31 2.20 14.23 -15.03
N VAL A 32 2.00 12.94 -14.73
CA VAL A 32 2.91 11.84 -15.04
C VAL A 32 2.13 10.97 -16.01
N GLY A 33 2.31 11.18 -17.31
CA GLY A 33 1.67 10.42 -18.39
C GLY A 33 2.14 8.96 -18.49
N PHE A 34 2.39 8.33 -17.35
CA PHE A 34 3.15 7.09 -17.22
C PHE A 34 2.26 5.85 -17.07
N ILE A 35 0.98 6.00 -16.71
CA ILE A 35 0.10 4.86 -16.42
C ILE A 35 -1.26 5.05 -17.10
N PRO A 36 -1.63 4.18 -18.08
CA PRO A 36 -2.98 4.11 -18.62
C PRO A 36 -4.03 3.87 -17.53
N GLU A 37 -5.20 4.50 -17.65
CA GLU A 37 -6.28 4.48 -16.64
C GLU A 37 -6.66 3.05 -16.22
N PHE A 38 -6.83 2.14 -17.18
CA PHE A 38 -7.12 0.72 -16.90
C PHE A 38 -6.04 0.03 -16.05
N ILE A 39 -4.77 0.33 -16.31
CA ILE A 39 -3.65 -0.21 -15.52
C ILE A 39 -3.69 0.40 -14.11
N GLY A 40 -4.01 1.70 -14.00
CA GLY A 40 -4.20 2.36 -12.70
C GLY A 40 -5.26 1.67 -11.84
N VAL A 41 -6.42 1.35 -12.43
CA VAL A 41 -7.49 0.62 -11.73
C VAL A 41 -7.03 -0.78 -11.30
N LEU A 42 -6.38 -1.55 -12.17
CA LEU A 42 -5.82 -2.85 -11.79
C LEU A 42 -4.78 -2.73 -10.66
N MET A 43 -3.96 -1.68 -10.69
CA MET A 43 -2.99 -1.44 -9.63
C MET A 43 -3.67 -1.09 -8.31
N ILE A 44 -4.78 -0.34 -8.29
CA ILE A 44 -5.54 -0.03 -7.05
C ILE A 44 -6.11 -1.29 -6.40
N PHE A 45 -6.76 -2.15 -7.19
CA PHE A 45 -7.52 -3.28 -6.64
C PHE A 45 -6.68 -4.54 -6.42
N PHE A 46 -5.66 -4.76 -7.26
CA PHE A 46 -4.85 -5.97 -7.20
C PHE A 46 -3.40 -5.65 -6.86
N GLY A 47 -2.79 -4.70 -7.56
CA GLY A 47 -1.36 -4.39 -7.42
C GLY A 47 -0.95 -3.95 -6.01
N THR A 48 -1.49 -2.82 -5.55
CA THR A 48 -1.15 -2.24 -4.25
C THR A 48 -1.53 -3.14 -3.08
N PRO A 49 -2.73 -3.76 -3.02
CA PRO A 49 -3.05 -4.68 -1.92
C PRO A 49 -2.12 -5.88 -1.88
N LEU A 50 -1.82 -6.51 -3.04
CA LEU A 50 -0.91 -7.65 -3.09
C LEU A 50 0.51 -7.25 -2.68
N LEU A 51 1.04 -6.14 -3.20
CA LEU A 51 2.38 -5.67 -2.87
C LEU A 51 2.51 -5.29 -1.39
N PHE A 52 1.47 -4.70 -0.79
CA PHE A 52 1.43 -4.41 0.65
C PHE A 52 1.38 -5.70 1.48
N LEU A 53 0.58 -6.67 1.07
CA LEU A 53 0.40 -7.93 1.79
C LEU A 53 1.69 -8.77 1.71
N VAL A 54 2.30 -8.86 0.54
CA VAL A 54 3.61 -9.52 0.37
C VAL A 54 4.70 -8.80 1.16
N GLY A 55 4.73 -7.46 1.12
CA GLY A 55 5.71 -6.65 1.88
C GLY A 55 5.58 -6.81 3.40
N SER A 56 4.35 -6.80 3.91
CA SER A 56 4.07 -7.01 5.34
C SER A 56 4.41 -8.43 5.79
N ILE A 57 4.02 -9.47 5.04
CA ILE A 57 4.40 -10.87 5.33
C ILE A 57 5.92 -11.03 5.33
N TYR A 58 6.60 -10.49 4.31
CA TYR A 58 8.05 -10.59 4.20
C TYR A 58 8.76 -9.93 5.38
N THR A 59 8.35 -8.70 5.73
CA THR A 59 8.97 -7.94 6.82
C THR A 59 8.70 -8.58 8.18
N PHE A 60 7.51 -9.16 8.38
CA PHE A 60 7.18 -9.96 9.56
C PHE A 60 8.07 -11.21 9.66
N TYR A 61 8.15 -12.00 8.58
CA TYR A 61 8.97 -13.22 8.53
C TYR A 61 10.45 -12.93 8.80
N LYS A 62 10.98 -11.83 8.25
CA LYS A 62 12.36 -11.39 8.49
C LYS A 62 12.57 -10.64 9.80
N LYS A 63 11.54 -10.49 10.64
CA LYS A 63 11.58 -9.73 11.91
C LYS A 63 12.07 -8.28 11.74
N ASN A 64 11.80 -7.69 10.57
CA ASN A 64 12.11 -6.29 10.28
C ASN A 64 10.98 -5.39 10.79
N TRP A 65 10.87 -5.28 12.11
CA TRP A 65 9.76 -4.62 12.80
C TRP A 65 9.52 -3.17 12.38
N TYR A 66 10.58 -2.42 12.09
CA TYR A 66 10.47 -1.05 11.59
C TYR A 66 9.66 -0.98 10.29
N TRP A 67 10.04 -1.79 9.30
CA TRP A 67 9.33 -1.83 8.01
C TRP A 67 7.93 -2.42 8.15
N PHE A 68 7.78 -3.49 8.94
CA PHE A 68 6.48 -4.07 9.23
C PHE A 68 5.52 -3.02 9.82
N GLY A 69 5.99 -2.21 10.77
CA GLY A 69 5.22 -1.10 11.34
C GLY A 69 4.77 -0.09 10.28
N ILE A 70 5.64 0.27 9.33
CA ILE A 70 5.29 1.18 8.23
C ILE A 70 4.20 0.59 7.32
N TYR A 71 4.32 -0.68 6.94
CA TYR A 71 3.28 -1.37 6.17
C TYR A 71 1.95 -1.49 6.94
N MET A 72 1.99 -1.67 8.26
CA MET A 72 0.77 -1.71 9.05
C MET A 72 0.15 -0.32 9.21
N LEU A 73 0.94 0.75 9.38
CA LEU A 73 0.41 2.10 9.56
C LEU A 73 -0.15 2.70 8.27
N LEU A 74 0.52 2.50 7.14
CA LEU A 74 0.11 3.14 5.88
C LEU A 74 -1.05 2.43 5.19
N GLY A 75 -1.15 1.11 5.30
CA GLY A 75 -2.16 0.33 4.58
C GLY A 75 -2.96 -0.59 5.48
N GLY A 76 -2.29 -1.38 6.33
CA GLY A 76 -2.98 -2.38 7.14
C GLY A 76 -4.04 -1.81 8.09
N PHE A 77 -3.69 -0.75 8.82
CA PHE A 77 -4.53 -0.15 9.84
C PHE A 77 -5.69 0.65 9.25
N PRO A 78 -5.50 1.58 8.27
CA PRO A 78 -6.60 2.29 7.66
C PRO A 78 -7.61 1.36 6.96
N VAL A 79 -7.12 0.31 6.30
CA VAL A 79 -7.99 -0.67 5.64
C VAL A 79 -8.75 -1.49 6.67
N ALA A 80 -8.07 -2.01 7.71
CA ALA A 80 -8.72 -2.77 8.77
C ALA A 80 -9.76 -1.93 9.53
N THR A 81 -9.46 -0.67 9.84
CA THR A 81 -10.42 0.21 10.53
C THR A 81 -11.61 0.53 9.64
N TYR A 82 -11.42 0.79 8.35
CA TYR A 82 -12.53 0.98 7.40
C TYR A 82 -13.46 -0.23 7.37
N PHE A 83 -12.92 -1.45 7.24
CA PHE A 83 -13.72 -2.67 7.22
C PHE A 83 -14.44 -2.91 8.55
N ILE A 84 -13.77 -2.75 9.69
CA ILE A 84 -14.36 -2.95 11.02
C ILE A 84 -15.49 -1.92 11.26
N LEU A 85 -15.24 -0.64 10.97
CA LEU A 85 -16.24 0.42 11.11
C LEU A 85 -17.44 0.22 10.18
N SER A 86 -17.19 -0.21 8.95
CA SER A 86 -18.24 -0.52 7.96
C SER A 86 -19.14 -1.67 8.43
N ILE A 87 -18.55 -2.74 8.98
CA ILE A 87 -19.30 -3.84 9.60
C ILE A 87 -20.12 -3.34 10.80
N ILE A 88 -19.53 -2.56 11.70
CA ILE A 88 -20.26 -2.04 12.86
C ILE A 88 -21.47 -1.22 12.40
N HIS A 89 -21.32 -0.33 11.41
CA HIS A 89 -22.43 0.46 10.86
C HIS A 89 -23.52 -0.33 10.14
N SER A 90 -23.23 -1.56 9.67
CA SER A 90 -24.25 -2.36 8.98
C SER A 90 -25.13 -3.17 9.94
N TYR A 91 -24.69 -3.36 11.18
CA TYR A 91 -25.40 -4.16 12.19
C TYR A 91 -26.00 -3.34 13.35
N PHE A 92 -25.70 -2.04 13.45
CA PHE A 92 -26.24 -1.11 14.45
C PHE A 92 -26.89 0.10 13.79
#